data_AF-A0A0D3IFN9-F1
#
_entry.id   AF-A0A0D3IFN9-F1
#
_cell.length_a   1.000
_cell.length_b   1.000
_cell.length_c   1.000
_cell.angle_alpha   90.00
_cell.angle_beta   90.00
_cell.angle_gamma   90.00
#
_symmetry.space_group_name_H-M   'P 1'
#
loop_
_entity.id
_entity.type
_entity.pdbx_description
1 polymer ?
#
loop_
_entity_poly.entity_id
_entity_poly.type
_entity_poly.pdbx_seq_one_letter_code
_entity_poly.pdbx_strand_id
1 'polypeptide(L)'
;MIPAAAIPPNVAAAAPPNVLILFADDLGAGDLQVYGHPTTVTPSIDRLAASGVRFTQWYSAFHVCTPSRAAMLTGRLPIRSGLAGSAWTGGVLGPSAVGGLPRNETTFATALGRVGYASLCLGKWHLGQRPEYLPTGHGFDEYLGIPYSVDMGSSAWLLHNSLPPLPLLCLAVLSCIQLNAAVLAALGPWPSGKLRILEQPADLNRLTGRYVEAARAFLGGRSAARQPWLLYMAFNHVHTPDFASRPYCNTTLRGRFGDALRELDTAVGGIMEAT
;
A
#
# COMPACT_ATOMS: atom_id res chain seq x y z
N MET A 1 -45.40 -8.43 15.10
CA MET A 1 -44.40 -7.78 15.97
C MET A 1 -43.22 -8.72 16.10
N ILE A 2 -42.07 -8.37 15.52
CA ILE A 2 -40.81 -9.09 15.73
C ILE A 2 -40.26 -8.58 17.08
N PRO A 3 -39.95 -9.45 18.06
CA PRO A 3 -39.42 -8.98 19.33
C PRO A 3 -38.06 -8.33 19.11
N ALA A 4 -37.88 -7.12 19.63
CA ALA A 4 -36.59 -6.44 19.63
C ALA A 4 -35.60 -7.30 20.43
N ALA A 5 -34.56 -7.78 19.76
CA ALA A 5 -33.48 -8.49 20.43
C ALA A 5 -32.83 -7.55 21.46
N ALA A 6 -32.78 -7.99 22.72
CA ALA A 6 -32.13 -7.24 23.78
C ALA A 6 -30.65 -7.06 23.43
N ILE A 7 -30.18 -5.81 23.42
CA ILE A 7 -28.77 -5.47 23.28
C ILE A 7 -28.06 -6.04 24.51
N PRO A 8 -27.10 -6.98 24.35
CA PRO A 8 -26.41 -7.54 25.50
C PRO A 8 -25.67 -6.43 26.28
N PRO A 9 -25.54 -6.58 27.60
CA PRO A 9 -24.90 -5.58 28.45
C PRO A 9 -23.46 -5.35 27.99
N ASN A 10 -23.07 -4.07 28.02
CA ASN A 10 -21.77 -3.50 27.66
C ASN A 10 -20.61 -4.41 28.08
N VAL A 11 -20.12 -5.23 27.15
CA VAL A 11 -18.82 -5.90 27.25
C VAL A 11 -17.82 -4.77 27.40
N ALA A 12 -17.06 -4.76 28.51
CA ALA A 12 -15.98 -3.80 28.75
C ALA A 12 -15.25 -3.53 27.43
N ALA A 13 -15.32 -2.28 26.94
CA ALA A 13 -14.98 -1.95 25.56
C ALA A 13 -13.61 -2.57 25.21
N ALA A 14 -13.64 -3.64 24.42
CA ALA A 14 -12.44 -4.34 24.03
C ALA A 14 -11.49 -3.34 23.38
N ALA A 15 -10.18 -3.46 23.65
CA ALA A 15 -9.20 -2.58 23.04
C ALA A 15 -9.42 -2.58 21.51
N PRO A 16 -9.42 -1.40 20.86
CA PRO A 16 -9.67 -1.31 19.43
C PRO A 16 -8.66 -2.20 18.68
N PRO A 17 -9.10 -2.95 17.65
CA PRO A 17 -8.23 -3.86 16.94
C PRO A 17 -7.23 -3.10 16.07
N ASN A 18 -6.05 -3.66 15.90
CA ASN A 18 -5.13 -3.18 14.87
C ASN A 18 -5.65 -3.54 13.48
N VAL A 19 -5.39 -2.68 12.50
CA VAL A 19 -5.88 -2.84 11.13
C VAL A 19 -4.70 -2.93 10.16
N LEU A 20 -4.53 -4.09 9.54
CA LEU A 20 -3.60 -4.32 8.44
C LEU A 20 -4.38 -4.51 7.14
N ILE A 21 -4.04 -3.71 6.12
CA ILE A 21 -4.60 -3.83 4.78
C ILE A 21 -3.43 -4.10 3.82
N LEU A 22 -3.43 -5.27 3.21
CA LEU A 22 -2.50 -5.67 2.16
C LEU A 22 -3.21 -5.54 0.81
N PHE A 23 -2.76 -4.63 -0.04
CA PHE A 23 -3.44 -4.29 -1.29
C PHE A 23 -2.50 -4.47 -2.47
N ALA A 24 -2.70 -5.56 -3.24
CA ALA A 24 -1.94 -5.86 -4.45
C ALA A 24 -2.37 -4.97 -5.63
N ASP A 25 -1.54 -4.92 -6.66
CA ASP A 25 -1.76 -4.16 -7.89
C ASP A 25 -1.84 -5.13 -9.07
N ASP A 26 -2.88 -5.02 -9.90
CA ASP A 26 -3.13 -5.86 -11.08
C ASP A 26 -3.13 -7.40 -10.85
N LEU A 27 -3.43 -7.85 -9.62
CA LEU A 27 -3.56 -9.26 -9.29
C LEU A 27 -4.96 -9.79 -9.62
N GLY A 28 -5.05 -10.77 -10.53
CA GLY A 28 -6.28 -11.40 -10.97
C GLY A 28 -6.80 -12.47 -10.00
N ALA A 29 -8.09 -12.76 -10.10
CA ALA A 29 -8.76 -13.76 -9.26
C ALA A 29 -8.18 -15.18 -9.39
N GLY A 30 -7.61 -15.51 -10.55
CA GLY A 30 -7.02 -16.81 -10.84
C GLY A 30 -5.53 -16.91 -10.58
N ASP A 31 -4.89 -15.90 -9.98
CA ASP A 31 -3.41 -15.85 -9.93
C ASP A 31 -2.77 -16.58 -8.76
N LEU A 32 -3.48 -16.70 -7.63
CA LEU A 32 -2.96 -17.32 -6.42
C LEU A 32 -3.18 -18.83 -6.44
N GLN A 33 -2.30 -19.55 -5.73
CA GLN A 33 -2.40 -21.00 -5.57
C GLN A 33 -3.73 -21.40 -4.90
N VAL A 34 -4.13 -20.70 -3.84
CA VAL A 34 -5.41 -20.97 -3.15
C VAL A 34 -6.67 -20.74 -4.03
N TYR A 35 -6.54 -20.05 -5.17
CA TYR A 35 -7.61 -19.91 -6.17
C TYR A 35 -7.42 -20.83 -7.39
N GLY A 36 -6.46 -21.74 -7.34
CA GLY A 36 -6.31 -22.83 -8.32
C GLY A 36 -5.34 -22.57 -9.46
N HIS A 37 -4.47 -21.54 -9.36
CA HIS A 37 -3.45 -21.34 -10.40
C HIS A 37 -2.50 -22.55 -10.49
N PRO A 38 -2.24 -23.12 -11.68
CA PRO A 38 -1.54 -24.42 -11.81
C PRO A 38 -0.04 -24.37 -11.48
N THR A 39 0.57 -23.18 -11.54
CA THR A 39 2.04 -23.03 -11.39
C THR A 39 2.46 -21.96 -10.39
N THR A 40 1.51 -21.24 -9.77
CA THR A 40 1.83 -20.25 -8.75
C THR A 40 2.08 -20.97 -7.44
N VAL A 41 3.07 -20.51 -6.68
CA VAL A 41 3.34 -20.98 -5.31
C VAL A 41 3.33 -19.77 -4.39
N THR A 42 2.32 -19.68 -3.52
CA THR A 42 2.07 -18.52 -2.63
C THR A 42 1.84 -18.98 -1.18
N PRO A 43 2.84 -19.59 -0.52
CA PRO A 43 2.66 -20.26 0.76
C PRO A 43 2.23 -19.31 1.90
N SER A 44 2.64 -18.04 1.88
CA SER A 44 2.29 -17.09 2.93
C SER A 44 0.83 -16.65 2.82
N ILE A 45 0.39 -16.34 1.60
CA ILE A 45 -1.00 -15.96 1.31
C ILE A 45 -1.93 -17.17 1.49
N ASP A 46 -1.52 -18.35 1.05
CA ASP A 46 -2.28 -19.59 1.24
C ASP A 46 -2.46 -19.91 2.74
N ARG A 47 -1.44 -19.65 3.57
CA ARG A 47 -1.55 -19.77 5.03
C ARG A 47 -2.58 -18.80 5.60
N LEU A 48 -2.58 -17.53 5.16
CA LEU A 48 -3.58 -16.54 5.57
C LEU A 48 -5.00 -16.95 5.18
N ALA A 49 -5.16 -17.49 3.97
CA ALA A 49 -6.44 -17.98 3.50
C ALA A 49 -6.92 -19.21 4.29
N ALA A 50 -6.00 -20.07 4.74
CA ALA A 50 -6.30 -21.25 5.56
C ALA A 50 -6.63 -20.91 7.03
N SER A 51 -6.04 -19.85 7.58
CA SER A 51 -6.28 -19.41 8.97
C SER A 51 -7.34 -18.32 9.11
N GLY A 52 -7.93 -17.88 7.99
CA GLY A 52 -8.88 -16.76 7.95
C GLY A 52 -10.13 -17.06 7.11
N VAL A 53 -10.74 -15.98 6.61
CA VAL A 53 -11.89 -16.05 5.70
C VAL A 53 -11.42 -15.79 4.28
N ARG A 54 -11.77 -16.70 3.36
CA ARG A 54 -11.52 -16.57 1.93
C ARG A 54 -12.83 -16.30 1.18
N PHE A 55 -12.83 -15.27 0.35
CA PHE A 55 -13.98 -14.89 -0.46
C PHE A 55 -13.87 -15.45 -1.87
N THR A 56 -14.90 -16.13 -2.36
CA THR A 56 -14.98 -16.58 -3.76
C THR A 56 -15.67 -15.56 -4.67
N GLN A 57 -16.35 -14.57 -4.08
CA GLN A 57 -17.10 -13.51 -4.78
C GLN A 57 -16.76 -12.17 -4.12
N TRP A 58 -15.62 -11.59 -4.49
CA TRP A 58 -15.17 -10.27 -4.06
C TRP A 58 -14.93 -9.40 -5.29
N TYR A 59 -15.32 -8.12 -5.22
CA TYR A 59 -15.27 -7.20 -6.35
C TYR A 59 -14.55 -5.92 -6.00
N SER A 60 -13.70 -5.46 -6.91
CA SER A 60 -13.22 -4.08 -6.89
C SER A 60 -14.33 -3.16 -7.40
N ALA A 61 -14.44 -1.96 -6.81
CA ALA A 61 -15.40 -0.95 -7.27
C ALA A 61 -15.11 -0.42 -8.68
N PHE A 62 -13.91 -0.68 -9.22
CA PHE A 62 -13.51 -0.32 -10.57
C PHE A 62 -12.35 -1.19 -11.08
N HIS A 63 -12.20 -1.33 -12.40
CA HIS A 63 -11.21 -2.21 -13.04
C HIS A 63 -9.82 -1.58 -13.24
N VAL A 64 -9.58 -0.34 -12.80
CA VAL A 64 -8.27 0.35 -12.90
C VAL A 64 -7.90 1.04 -11.60
N CYS A 65 -6.61 1.35 -11.45
CA CYS A 65 -5.96 1.70 -10.19
C CYS A 65 -6.53 2.92 -9.44
N THR A 66 -6.54 4.12 -10.03
CA THR A 66 -6.97 5.35 -9.33
C THR A 66 -8.40 5.22 -8.78
N PRO A 67 -9.43 4.91 -9.58
CA PRO A 67 -10.79 4.80 -9.06
C PRO A 67 -10.94 3.66 -8.05
N SER A 68 -10.31 2.50 -8.24
CA SER A 68 -10.42 1.40 -7.28
C SER A 68 -9.82 1.76 -5.91
N ARG A 69 -8.66 2.42 -5.90
CA ARG A 69 -8.01 2.92 -4.67
C ARG A 69 -8.84 4.00 -4.00
N ALA A 70 -9.45 4.90 -4.78
CA ALA A 70 -10.32 5.94 -4.24
C ALA A 70 -11.53 5.33 -3.52
N ALA A 71 -12.18 4.34 -4.15
CA ALA A 71 -13.31 3.65 -3.54
C ALA A 71 -12.89 2.85 -2.30
N MET A 72 -11.73 2.19 -2.33
CA MET A 72 -11.19 1.45 -1.18
C MET A 72 -10.99 2.37 0.03
N LEU A 73 -10.41 3.56 -0.16
CA LEU A 73 -10.16 4.49 0.94
C LEU A 73 -11.43 5.16 1.47
N THR A 74 -12.39 5.47 0.60
CA THR A 74 -13.56 6.31 0.93
C THR A 74 -14.85 5.53 1.18
N GLY A 75 -14.91 4.25 0.79
CA GLY A 75 -16.15 3.47 0.79
C GLY A 75 -17.20 3.97 -0.20
N ARG A 76 -16.81 4.80 -1.18
CA ARG A 76 -17.73 5.45 -2.14
C ARG A 76 -17.42 5.03 -3.56
N LEU A 77 -18.46 4.94 -4.39
CA LEU A 77 -18.28 4.71 -5.82
C LEU A 77 -17.40 5.83 -6.43
N PRO A 78 -16.43 5.51 -7.30
CA PRO A 78 -15.43 6.49 -7.75
C PRO A 78 -16.03 7.71 -8.47
N ILE A 79 -17.20 7.54 -9.11
CA ILE A 79 -17.95 8.63 -9.73
C ILE A 79 -18.35 9.72 -8.73
N ARG A 80 -18.53 9.37 -7.44
CA ARG A 80 -18.89 10.32 -6.38
C ARG A 80 -17.72 11.15 -5.89
N SER A 81 -16.50 10.62 -6.03
CA SER A 81 -15.25 11.32 -5.71
C SER A 81 -14.66 12.05 -6.93
N GLY A 82 -15.34 12.00 -8.08
CA GLY A 82 -14.86 12.61 -9.33
C GLY A 82 -13.66 11.88 -9.96
N LEU A 83 -13.33 10.67 -9.47
CA LEU A 83 -12.20 9.87 -9.94
C LEU A 83 -12.63 8.74 -10.89
N ALA A 84 -13.85 8.79 -11.42
CA ALA A 84 -14.26 8.06 -12.62
C ALA A 84 -14.36 9.04 -13.78
N GLY A 85 -13.30 9.14 -14.58
CA GLY A 85 -13.28 9.90 -15.82
C GLY A 85 -14.17 9.28 -16.92
N SER A 86 -14.37 10.02 -18.01
CA SER A 86 -15.15 9.59 -19.18
C SER A 86 -14.41 8.65 -20.13
N ALA A 87 -13.09 8.50 -19.96
CA ALA A 87 -12.29 7.55 -20.73
C ALA A 87 -12.48 6.11 -20.20
N TRP A 88 -12.23 5.12 -21.05
CA TRP A 88 -12.28 3.69 -20.68
C TRP A 88 -11.47 3.33 -19.43
N THR A 89 -10.35 4.04 -19.21
CA THR A 89 -9.48 3.86 -18.04
C THR A 89 -9.94 4.67 -16.82
N GLY A 90 -11.11 5.30 -16.84
CA GLY A 90 -11.69 5.96 -15.67
C GLY A 90 -10.85 7.10 -15.09
N GLY A 91 -9.90 7.68 -15.82
CA GLY A 91 -9.09 8.81 -15.35
C GLY A 91 -7.94 8.41 -14.41
N VAL A 92 -7.12 7.44 -14.83
CA VAL A 92 -5.87 7.09 -14.13
C VAL A 92 -4.96 8.32 -14.00
N LEU A 93 -4.56 8.65 -12.77
CA LEU A 93 -3.77 9.85 -12.48
C LEU A 93 -2.27 9.59 -12.66
N GLY A 94 -1.68 10.21 -13.68
CA GLY A 94 -0.26 10.15 -13.94
C GLY A 94 0.59 11.22 -13.22
N PRO A 95 1.91 11.26 -13.49
CA PRO A 95 2.85 12.21 -12.89
C PRO A 95 2.52 13.69 -13.18
N SER A 96 1.84 13.97 -14.29
CA SER A 96 1.41 15.32 -14.68
C SER A 96 0.04 15.72 -14.15
N ALA A 97 -0.63 14.85 -13.38
CA ALA A 97 -1.97 15.12 -12.87
C ALA A 97 -2.02 16.41 -12.03
N VAL A 98 -2.98 17.27 -12.38
CA VAL A 98 -3.26 18.52 -11.66
C VAL A 98 -4.14 18.28 -10.43
N GLY A 99 -5.05 17.31 -10.53
CA GLY A 99 -5.95 16.90 -9.46
C GLY A 99 -5.51 15.62 -8.74
N GLY A 100 -6.33 15.23 -7.77
CA GLY A 100 -6.17 14.03 -6.95
C GLY A 100 -7.48 13.71 -6.23
N LEU A 101 -7.42 12.80 -5.26
CA LEU A 101 -8.55 12.55 -4.37
C LEU A 101 -8.98 13.87 -3.70
N PRO A 102 -10.25 14.29 -3.83
CA PRO A 102 -10.68 15.55 -3.23
C PRO A 102 -10.47 15.56 -1.72
N ARG A 103 -9.95 16.67 -1.19
CA ARG A 103 -9.67 16.83 0.25
C ARG A 103 -10.90 16.77 1.16
N ASN A 104 -12.10 16.91 0.60
CA ASN A 104 -13.36 16.77 1.34
C ASN A 104 -13.85 15.31 1.44
N GLU A 105 -13.19 14.37 0.76
CA GLU A 105 -13.47 12.94 0.94
C GLU A 105 -12.89 12.45 2.26
N THR A 106 -13.70 11.75 3.05
CA THR A 106 -13.24 11.12 4.30
C THR A 106 -12.73 9.73 4.00
N THR A 107 -11.43 9.51 4.22
CA THR A 107 -10.82 8.18 4.12
C THR A 107 -10.99 7.38 5.42
N PHE A 108 -10.86 6.05 5.36
CA PHE A 108 -10.79 5.24 6.58
C PHE A 108 -9.61 5.65 7.48
N ALA A 109 -8.49 6.12 6.91
CA ALA A 109 -7.36 6.61 7.69
C ALA A 109 -7.73 7.86 8.48
N THR A 110 -8.42 8.82 7.84
CA THR A 110 -8.95 10.02 8.52
C THR A 110 -9.94 9.63 9.63
N ALA A 111 -10.82 8.67 9.38
CA ALA A 111 -11.79 8.21 10.36
C ALA A 111 -11.12 7.51 11.57
N LEU A 112 -10.13 6.65 11.31
CA LEU A 112 -9.38 5.93 12.35
C LEU A 112 -8.47 6.87 13.16
N GLY A 113 -7.86 7.88 12.52
CA GLY A 113 -7.08 8.90 13.22
C GLY A 113 -7.89 9.68 14.25
N ARG A 114 -9.19 9.95 13.98
CA ARG A 114 -10.10 10.61 14.94
C ARG A 114 -10.34 9.80 16.21
N VAL A 115 -10.11 8.49 16.17
CA VAL A 115 -10.22 7.58 17.32
C VAL A 115 -8.85 7.07 17.81
N GLY A 116 -7.78 7.77 17.46
CA GLY A 116 -6.45 7.62 18.08
C GLY A 116 -5.52 6.60 17.42
N TYR A 117 -5.84 6.11 16.22
CA TYR A 117 -4.96 5.21 15.48
C TYR A 117 -3.69 5.95 15.02
N ALA A 118 -2.53 5.33 15.22
CA ALA A 118 -1.33 5.66 14.46
C ALA A 118 -1.42 5.00 13.07
N SER A 119 -0.99 5.68 12.02
CA SER A 119 -1.23 5.22 10.66
C SER A 119 -0.03 5.36 9.73
N LEU A 120 0.26 4.29 8.99
CA LEU A 120 1.32 4.24 7.99
C LEU A 120 0.78 3.76 6.64
N CYS A 121 1.05 4.53 5.58
CA CYS A 121 0.85 4.13 4.20
C CYS A 121 2.18 3.71 3.58
N LEU A 122 2.23 2.53 2.95
CA LEU A 122 3.40 2.04 2.24
C LEU A 122 3.06 1.73 0.78
N GLY A 123 4.00 2.02 -0.12
CA GLY A 123 3.89 1.65 -1.53
C GLY A 123 3.10 2.61 -2.40
N LYS A 124 2.29 2.08 -3.32
CA LYS A 124 1.63 2.84 -4.37
C LYS A 124 0.44 3.66 -3.86
N TRP A 125 0.50 4.97 -4.04
CA TRP A 125 -0.63 5.85 -3.69
C TRP A 125 -1.67 5.98 -4.81
N HIS A 126 -1.28 6.57 -5.95
CA HIS A 126 -2.05 6.70 -7.20
C HIS A 126 -3.34 7.53 -7.12
N LEU A 127 -3.43 8.46 -6.17
CA LEU A 127 -4.57 9.35 -5.95
C LEU A 127 -4.20 10.83 -6.02
N GLY A 128 -3.17 11.14 -6.82
CA GLY A 128 -2.62 12.49 -6.98
C GLY A 128 -1.20 12.59 -6.42
N GLN A 129 -0.32 13.29 -7.15
CA GLN A 129 1.10 13.38 -6.81
C GLN A 129 1.50 14.68 -6.11
N ARG A 130 0.66 15.72 -6.23
CA ARG A 130 0.94 17.02 -5.60
C ARG A 130 0.84 16.90 -4.08
N PRO A 131 1.61 17.70 -3.32
CA PRO A 131 1.70 17.58 -1.86
C PRO A 131 0.36 17.51 -1.13
N GLU A 132 -0.63 18.27 -1.58
CA GLU A 132 -1.98 18.32 -1.00
C GLU A 132 -2.81 17.04 -1.20
N TYR A 133 -2.44 16.19 -2.15
CA TYR A 133 -3.12 14.94 -2.48
C TYR A 133 -2.37 13.70 -2.01
N LEU A 134 -1.20 13.84 -1.39
CA LEU A 134 -0.44 12.70 -0.86
C LEU A 134 -1.11 12.08 0.37
N PRO A 135 -0.75 10.85 0.79
CA PRO A 135 -1.44 10.15 1.88
C PRO A 135 -1.58 10.94 3.18
N THR A 136 -0.59 11.77 3.52
CA THR A 136 -0.62 12.63 4.71
C THR A 136 -1.64 13.77 4.64
N GLY A 137 -2.05 14.16 3.44
CA GLY A 137 -3.20 15.05 3.23
C GLY A 137 -4.55 14.34 3.40
N HIS A 138 -4.55 13.01 3.53
CA HIS A 138 -5.73 12.14 3.58
C HIS A 138 -5.75 11.22 4.81
N GLY A 139 -5.16 11.68 5.92
CA GLY A 139 -5.32 11.08 7.24
C GLY A 139 -4.29 10.01 7.62
N PHE A 140 -3.29 9.74 6.79
CA PHE A 140 -2.14 8.92 7.21
C PHE A 140 -1.11 9.78 7.95
N ASP A 141 -0.52 9.30 9.04
CA ASP A 141 0.52 10.01 9.78
C ASP A 141 1.86 9.93 9.04
N GLU A 142 2.12 8.77 8.43
CA GLU A 142 3.39 8.44 7.79
C GLU A 142 3.17 7.86 6.38
N TYR A 143 4.10 8.15 5.46
CA TYR A 143 4.10 7.58 4.11
C TYR A 143 5.52 7.29 3.61
N LEU A 144 5.72 6.09 3.06
CA LEU A 144 6.90 5.72 2.27
C LEU A 144 6.43 5.00 1.01
N GLY A 145 6.64 5.58 -0.16
CA GLY A 145 6.03 5.04 -1.36
C GLY A 145 6.25 5.79 -2.65
N ILE A 146 5.63 5.28 -3.72
CA ILE A 146 5.63 5.88 -5.05
C ILE A 146 4.24 6.47 -5.30
N PRO A 147 4.12 7.76 -5.67
CA PRO A 147 2.84 8.46 -5.73
C PRO A 147 1.91 8.00 -6.88
N TYR A 148 2.42 7.22 -7.83
CA TYR A 148 1.73 6.69 -9.01
C TYR A 148 2.29 5.33 -9.40
N SER A 149 1.84 4.73 -10.51
CA SER A 149 2.34 3.42 -10.97
C SER A 149 3.84 3.45 -11.32
N VAL A 150 4.52 2.31 -11.16
CA VAL A 150 5.97 2.17 -11.41
C VAL A 150 6.36 2.28 -12.89
N ASP A 151 5.43 2.02 -13.82
CA ASP A 151 5.60 2.19 -15.27
C ASP A 151 5.49 3.65 -15.72
N MET A 152 5.05 4.56 -14.84
CA MET A 152 4.89 5.98 -15.15
C MET A 152 6.17 6.80 -14.89
N GLY A 153 7.30 6.13 -14.68
CA GLY A 153 8.61 6.76 -14.55
C GLY A 153 9.76 5.79 -14.84
N SER A 154 10.93 6.33 -15.20
CA SER A 154 12.15 5.54 -15.33
C SER A 154 12.67 5.13 -13.95
N SER A 155 13.07 3.87 -13.79
CA SER A 155 13.61 3.32 -12.54
C SER A 155 15.03 2.81 -12.77
N ALA A 156 15.76 2.45 -11.70
CA ALA A 156 17.09 1.84 -11.86
C ALA A 156 17.04 0.51 -12.64
N TRP A 157 15.86 -0.13 -12.71
CA TRP A 157 15.60 -1.34 -13.50
C TRP A 157 15.06 -1.06 -14.91
N LEU A 158 14.37 0.07 -15.09
CA LEU A 158 13.68 0.42 -16.33
C LEU A 158 14.15 1.78 -16.79
N LEU A 159 15.21 1.76 -17.59
CA LEU A 159 15.74 2.93 -18.25
C LEU A 159 14.96 3.16 -19.56
N HIS A 160 13.82 3.83 -19.46
CA HIS A 160 13.12 4.39 -20.62
C HIS A 160 13.47 5.88 -20.73
N ASN A 161 14.23 6.25 -21.77
CA ASN A 161 14.75 7.61 -21.96
C ASN A 161 13.68 8.71 -22.12
N SER A 162 12.41 8.34 -22.30
CA SER A 162 11.29 9.26 -22.50
C SER A 162 10.41 9.47 -21.26
N LEU A 163 10.65 8.75 -20.15
CA LEU A 163 9.86 8.85 -18.92
C LEU A 163 10.61 9.64 -17.83
N PRO A 164 9.90 10.47 -17.02
CA PRO A 164 10.52 11.16 -15.89
C PRO A 164 11.07 10.14 -14.88
N PRO A 165 12.13 10.46 -14.11
CA PRO A 165 12.66 9.51 -13.14
C PRO A 165 11.66 9.27 -12.01
N LEU A 166 11.47 7.99 -11.65
CA LEU A 166 10.48 7.51 -10.69
C LEU A 166 10.93 7.87 -9.26
N PRO A 167 10.15 8.67 -8.49
CA PRO A 167 10.55 9.05 -7.15
C PRO A 167 10.08 8.05 -6.08
N LEU A 168 10.96 7.73 -5.14
CA LEU A 168 10.59 7.16 -3.85
C LEU A 168 10.42 8.30 -2.83
N LEU A 169 9.20 8.51 -2.37
CA LEU A 169 8.85 9.56 -1.44
C LEU A 169 8.84 9.05 0.00
N CYS A 170 9.24 9.91 0.93
CA CYS A 170 9.03 9.72 2.36
C CYS A 170 8.45 10.98 3.00
N LEU A 171 7.44 10.78 3.83
CA LEU A 171 6.68 11.77 4.57
C LEU A 171 6.45 11.22 5.97
N ALA A 172 7.44 11.40 6.86
CA ALA A 172 7.37 11.04 8.27
C ALA A 172 8.50 11.73 9.07
N VAL A 173 8.33 11.83 10.39
CA VAL A 173 9.45 11.98 11.32
C VAL A 173 10.20 10.65 11.29
N LEU A 174 11.50 10.66 11.01
CA LEU A 174 12.36 9.51 10.70
C LEU A 174 12.56 8.47 11.85
N SER A 175 11.51 8.11 12.60
CA SER A 175 11.59 7.01 13.58
C SER A 175 11.42 5.62 12.95
N CYS A 176 10.81 5.50 11.77
CA CYS A 176 10.41 4.21 11.19
C CYS A 176 11.39 3.63 10.16
N ILE A 177 12.43 4.37 9.78
CA ILE A 177 13.54 3.83 9.00
C ILE A 177 14.76 3.99 9.90
N GLN A 178 15.30 2.89 10.44
CA GLN A 178 16.66 2.88 10.96
C GLN A 178 17.61 3.11 9.77
N LEU A 179 17.62 4.33 9.26
CA LEU A 179 18.65 4.80 8.34
C LEU A 179 19.96 4.67 9.11
N ASN A 180 20.96 4.09 8.44
CA ASN A 180 22.32 4.03 8.95
C ASN A 180 22.70 5.40 9.56
N ALA A 181 23.35 5.42 10.73
CA ALA A 181 23.79 6.64 11.40
C ALA A 181 24.55 7.60 10.46
N ALA A 182 25.27 7.07 9.47
CA ALA A 182 25.95 7.87 8.43
C ALA A 182 24.97 8.62 7.51
N VAL A 183 23.84 7.99 7.17
CA VAL A 183 22.76 8.63 6.41
C VAL A 183 22.04 9.64 7.28
N LEU A 184 21.78 9.36 8.56
CA LEU A 184 21.19 10.35 9.46
C LEU A 184 22.10 11.58 9.64
N ALA A 185 23.42 11.39 9.76
CA ALA A 185 24.40 12.47 9.90
C ALA A 185 24.54 13.34 8.63
N ALA A 186 24.40 12.76 7.43
CA ALA A 186 24.47 13.48 6.17
C ALA A 186 23.25 14.39 5.90
N LEU A 187 22.14 14.21 6.65
CA LEU A 187 20.85 14.82 6.32
C LEU A 187 20.48 16.03 7.20
N GLY A 188 21.26 16.33 8.24
CA GLY A 188 21.03 17.48 9.12
C GLY A 188 19.70 17.39 9.92
N PRO A 189 19.41 18.37 10.79
CA PRO A 189 18.17 18.41 11.57
C PRO A 189 16.93 18.57 10.67
N TRP A 190 15.93 17.70 10.88
CA TRP A 190 14.78 17.48 9.99
C TRP A 190 13.52 18.26 10.42
N PRO A 191 12.91 19.09 9.56
CA PRO A 191 11.59 19.67 9.83
C PRO A 191 10.50 18.60 9.66
N SER A 192 9.72 18.34 10.71
CA SER A 192 8.53 17.49 10.65
C SER A 192 7.59 17.93 9.52
N GLY A 193 7.01 16.96 8.80
CA GLY A 193 5.94 17.22 7.81
C GLY A 193 6.37 17.71 6.43
N LYS A 194 7.66 17.71 6.07
CA LYS A 194 8.08 18.02 4.69
C LYS A 194 8.20 16.76 3.83
N LEU A 195 7.61 16.82 2.64
CA LEU A 195 7.82 15.84 1.58
C LEU A 195 9.29 15.78 1.20
N ARG A 196 9.87 14.59 1.20
CA ARG A 196 11.21 14.37 0.67
C ARG A 196 11.24 13.22 -0.34
N ILE A 197 11.96 13.47 -1.43
CA ILE A 197 12.38 12.43 -2.37
C ILE A 197 13.61 11.75 -1.77
N LEU A 198 13.48 10.48 -1.39
CA LEU A 198 14.58 9.68 -0.85
C LEU A 198 15.50 9.16 -1.94
N GLU A 199 14.93 8.80 -3.09
CA GLU A 199 15.63 8.18 -4.21
C GLU A 199 14.89 8.49 -5.52
N GLN A 200 15.60 8.89 -6.57
CA GLN A 200 15.05 9.17 -7.90
C GLN A 200 16.17 9.05 -8.95
N PRO A 201 16.13 8.05 -9.86
CA PRO A 201 15.11 7.01 -10.02
C PRO A 201 15.12 5.98 -8.86
N ALA A 202 13.95 5.51 -8.45
CA ALA A 202 13.80 4.47 -7.43
C ALA A 202 14.43 3.15 -7.86
N ASP A 203 15.07 2.44 -6.93
CA ASP A 203 15.63 1.10 -7.17
C ASP A 203 14.61 0.00 -6.87
N LEU A 204 14.00 -0.55 -7.94
CA LEU A 204 13.01 -1.61 -7.83
C LEU A 204 13.57 -2.90 -7.21
N ASN A 205 14.88 -3.16 -7.25
CA ASN A 205 15.49 -4.31 -6.55
C ASN A 205 15.35 -4.24 -5.03
N ARG A 206 15.21 -3.03 -4.48
CA ARG A 206 15.25 -2.79 -3.03
C ARG A 206 13.91 -2.30 -2.49
N LEU A 207 12.98 -1.98 -3.39
CA LEU A 207 11.73 -1.31 -3.07
C LEU A 207 10.88 -2.12 -2.10
N THR A 208 10.58 -3.37 -2.43
CA THR A 208 9.73 -4.25 -1.61
C THR A 208 10.38 -4.55 -0.26
N GLY A 209 11.70 -4.79 -0.24
CA GLY A 209 12.47 -4.93 1.00
C GLY A 209 12.35 -3.71 1.92
N ARG A 210 12.51 -2.49 1.39
CA ARG A 210 12.35 -1.24 2.15
C ARG A 210 10.94 -1.10 2.75
N TYR A 211 9.91 -1.51 2.02
CA TYR A 211 8.54 -1.49 2.54
C TYR A 211 8.35 -2.50 3.68
N VAL A 212 8.86 -3.72 3.54
CA VAL A 212 8.79 -4.73 4.61
C VAL A 212 9.55 -4.26 5.85
N GLU A 213 10.75 -3.69 5.69
CA GLU A 213 11.53 -3.12 6.80
C GLU A 213 10.76 -2.01 7.52
N ALA A 214 10.19 -1.06 6.77
CA ALA A 214 9.39 0.03 7.33
C ALA A 214 8.13 -0.48 8.06
N ALA A 215 7.45 -1.47 7.49
CA ALA A 215 6.29 -2.12 8.12
C ALA A 215 6.69 -2.75 9.46
N ARG A 216 7.76 -3.55 9.49
CA ARG A 216 8.23 -4.23 10.70
C ARG A 216 8.67 -3.24 11.78
N ALA A 217 9.35 -2.15 11.39
CA ALA A 217 9.74 -1.09 12.31
C ALA A 217 8.52 -0.38 12.93
N PHE A 218 7.52 -0.05 12.10
CA PHE A 218 6.27 0.53 12.56
C PHE A 218 5.52 -0.39 13.53
N LEU A 219 5.35 -1.66 13.17
CA LEU A 219 4.67 -2.66 14.00
C LEU A 219 5.41 -2.90 15.34
N GLY A 220 6.73 -3.01 15.31
CA GLY A 220 7.56 -3.19 16.49
C GLY A 220 7.48 -2.01 17.47
N GLY A 221 7.54 -0.77 16.96
CA GLY A 221 7.47 0.44 17.78
C GLY A 221 6.10 0.65 18.45
N ARG A 222 5.01 0.24 17.79
CA ARG A 222 3.64 0.47 18.28
C ARG A 222 3.12 -0.66 19.17
N SER A 223 3.60 -1.89 18.98
CA SER A 223 3.31 -3.01 19.88
C SER A 223 3.76 -2.71 21.32
N ALA A 224 4.87 -1.98 21.48
CA ALA A 224 5.33 -1.51 22.79
C ALA A 224 4.47 -0.37 23.39
N ALA A 225 3.86 0.47 22.54
CA ALA A 225 3.13 1.66 22.97
C ALA A 225 1.64 1.43 23.30
N ARG A 226 1.10 0.22 23.06
CA ARG A 226 -0.33 -0.15 23.24
C ARG A 226 -1.33 0.78 22.52
N GLN A 227 -0.85 1.51 21.51
CA GLN A 227 -1.68 2.37 20.67
C GLN A 227 -2.23 1.54 19.49
N PRO A 228 -3.53 1.63 19.16
CA PRO A 228 -4.05 0.97 17.96
C PRO A 228 -3.37 1.54 16.72
N TRP A 229 -3.16 0.69 15.72
CA TRP A 229 -2.49 1.10 14.50
C TRP A 229 -3.20 0.66 13.22
N LEU A 230 -2.98 1.43 12.17
CA LEU A 230 -3.41 1.20 10.80
C LEU A 230 -2.17 1.09 9.91
N LEU A 231 -1.96 -0.07 9.29
CA LEU A 231 -0.95 -0.24 8.25
C LEU A 231 -1.65 -0.52 6.91
N TYR A 232 -1.54 0.42 5.97
CA TYR A 232 -2.00 0.26 4.59
C TYR A 232 -0.79 -0.01 3.69
N MET A 233 -0.56 -1.28 3.37
CA MET A 233 0.50 -1.72 2.47
C MET A 233 -0.06 -1.92 1.07
N ALA A 234 0.13 -0.91 0.22
CA ALA A 234 -0.27 -0.92 -1.18
C ALA A 234 0.91 -1.35 -2.05
N PHE A 235 1.05 -2.64 -2.32
CA PHE A 235 2.13 -3.16 -3.16
C PHE A 235 2.13 -2.54 -4.56
N ASN A 236 3.32 -2.42 -5.14
CA ASN A 236 3.50 -2.17 -6.56
C ASN A 236 3.48 -3.48 -7.36
N HIS A 237 3.74 -4.61 -6.72
CA HIS A 237 3.53 -5.93 -7.30
C HIS A 237 2.02 -6.20 -7.44
N VAL A 238 1.56 -6.82 -8.51
CA VAL A 238 2.27 -7.39 -9.67
C VAL A 238 2.08 -6.54 -10.93
N HIS A 239 1.94 -5.23 -10.78
CA HIS A 239 1.72 -4.32 -11.91
C HIS A 239 2.93 -4.28 -12.84
N THR A 240 2.64 -4.11 -14.14
CA THR A 240 3.66 -3.95 -15.16
C THR A 240 4.52 -2.70 -14.91
N PRO A 241 5.80 -2.68 -15.30
CA PRO A 241 6.60 -3.83 -15.70
C PRO A 241 6.79 -4.81 -14.55
N ASP A 242 6.65 -6.11 -14.83
CA ASP A 242 6.95 -7.16 -13.86
C ASP A 242 8.40 -7.00 -13.38
N PHE A 243 8.57 -6.69 -12.09
CA PHE A 243 9.86 -6.59 -11.44
C PHE A 243 9.89 -7.47 -10.20
N ALA A 244 11.07 -7.97 -9.87
CA ALA A 244 11.35 -8.65 -8.62
C ALA A 244 12.80 -8.35 -8.21
N SER A 245 13.09 -8.37 -6.90
CA SER A 245 14.46 -8.29 -6.43
C SER A 245 15.27 -9.51 -6.87
N ARG A 246 16.59 -9.33 -7.01
CA ARG A 246 17.52 -10.33 -7.55
C ARG A 246 17.31 -11.76 -7.03
N PRO A 247 17.06 -12.01 -5.72
CA PRO A 247 16.86 -13.37 -5.22
C PRO A 247 15.65 -14.10 -5.78
N TYR A 248 14.64 -13.39 -6.29
CA TYR A 248 13.41 -13.97 -6.81
C TYR A 248 13.41 -14.12 -8.34
N CYS A 249 14.33 -13.46 -9.04
CA CYS A 249 14.40 -13.49 -10.50
C CYS A 249 14.71 -14.89 -11.05
N ASN A 250 13.92 -15.36 -12.02
CA ASN A 250 13.98 -16.68 -12.64
C ASN A 250 13.85 -17.84 -11.64
N THR A 251 13.02 -17.69 -10.60
CA THR A 251 12.82 -18.73 -9.58
C THR A 251 11.47 -19.43 -9.70
N THR A 252 10.61 -18.99 -10.62
CA THR A 252 9.26 -19.54 -10.80
C THR A 252 9.02 -20.03 -12.23
N LEU A 253 8.09 -20.98 -12.37
CA LEU A 253 7.65 -21.48 -13.68
C LEU A 253 6.82 -20.46 -14.47
N ARG A 254 6.35 -19.39 -13.80
CA ARG A 254 5.47 -18.36 -14.37
C ARG A 254 6.25 -17.11 -14.82
N GLY A 255 7.57 -17.23 -14.98
CA GLY A 255 8.44 -16.16 -15.45
C GLY A 255 8.41 -14.93 -14.55
N ARG A 256 8.65 -13.74 -15.12
CA ARG A 256 8.78 -12.48 -14.35
C ARG A 256 7.55 -12.14 -13.50
N PHE A 257 6.35 -12.40 -14.00
CA PHE A 257 5.12 -12.23 -13.21
C PHE A 257 5.12 -13.16 -11.99
N GLY A 258 5.49 -14.43 -12.17
CA GLY A 258 5.62 -15.38 -11.07
C GLY A 258 6.67 -14.98 -10.06
N ASP A 259 7.80 -14.45 -10.51
CA ASP A 259 8.89 -13.97 -9.65
C ASP A 259 8.43 -12.77 -8.81
N ALA A 260 7.73 -11.81 -9.43
CA ALA A 260 7.11 -10.67 -8.76
C ALA A 260 6.05 -11.11 -7.73
N LEU A 261 5.22 -12.10 -8.09
CA LEU A 261 4.21 -12.66 -7.20
C LEU A 261 4.83 -13.43 -6.03
N ARG A 262 5.95 -14.14 -6.26
CA ARG A 262 6.70 -14.82 -5.20
C ARG A 262 7.32 -13.83 -4.22
N GLU A 263 7.84 -12.71 -4.70
CA GLU A 263 8.33 -11.64 -3.83
C GLU A 263 7.18 -11.00 -3.04
N LEU A 264 6.03 -10.74 -3.68
CA LEU A 264 4.82 -10.29 -2.99
C LEU A 264 4.43 -11.25 -1.87
N ASP A 265 4.33 -12.55 -2.15
CA ASP A 265 4.00 -13.57 -1.13
C ASP A 265 4.99 -13.56 0.03
N THR A 266 6.29 -13.51 -0.27
CA THR A 266 7.33 -13.50 0.76
C THR A 266 7.25 -12.23 1.62
N ALA A 267 6.94 -11.08 1.01
CA ALA A 267 6.73 -9.83 1.72
C ALA A 267 5.49 -9.88 2.63
N VAL A 268 4.39 -10.50 2.17
CA VAL A 268 3.21 -10.76 3.01
C VAL A 268 3.61 -11.59 4.23
N GLY A 269 4.35 -12.69 4.05
CA GLY A 269 4.85 -13.51 5.15
C GLY A 269 5.67 -12.69 6.16
N GLY A 270 6.64 -11.91 5.69
CA GLY A 270 7.51 -11.10 6.55
C GLY A 270 6.79 -9.98 7.32
N ILE A 271 5.69 -9.43 6.77
CA ILE A 271 4.85 -8.47 7.50
C ILE A 271 4.01 -9.19 8.55
N MET A 272 3.39 -10.32 8.20
CA MET A 272 2.55 -11.11 9.12
C MET A 272 3.33 -11.71 10.30
N GLU A 273 4.62 -12.00 10.13
CA GLU A 273 5.49 -12.43 11.24
C GLU A 273 5.75 -11.32 12.28
N ALA A 274 5.48 -10.06 11.94
CA ALA A 274 5.67 -8.90 12.82
C ALA A 274 4.37 -8.38 13.45
N THR A 275 3.23 -9.01 13.16
CA THR A 275 1.92 -8.71 13.79
C THR A 275 1.67 -9.62 14.97
#